data_AF-A0A7I0KE47-F1
#
_entry.id   AF-A0A7I0KE47-F1
#
_cell.length_a   1.000
_cell.length_b   1.000
_cell.length_c   1.000
_cell.angle_alpha   90.00
_cell.angle_beta   90.00
_cell.angle_gamma   90.00
#
_symmetry.space_group_name_H-M   'P 1'
#
loop_
_entity.id
_entity.type
_entity.pdbx_description
1 polymer ?
#
loop_
_entity_poly.entity_id
_entity_poly.type
_entity_poly.pdbx_seq_one_letter_code
_entity_poly.pdbx_strand_id
1 'polypeptide(L)'
;MALFIPGHLKKFKLALFERIGATIRAAGGQVIKGDFGALAALPASIVPIVGCTPELAPLIEGWKASGRRWIYWDRGYARRVFATDLPVGANGGFYRWHVGSFQMRAVRPVLDDRWRALEVDVWPWQRSGRHIVVAEPSETYQRFHGIEGWTMRTVKRLNELTDRPLSIRNKEMQRQVAGQGGRKLHEDLKGAHCLVTHGSNAAVEAAIMGCPVFVHQDSAASLVGRCDLARIEEPLYPDRQPWLNALAYSQFDERELVDGTLWRLLA
;
A
#
# COMPACT_ATOMS: atom_id res chain seq x y z
N MET A 1 -7.31 22.36 -2.37
CA MET A 1 -6.57 21.25 -1.73
C MET A 1 -5.14 21.68 -1.47
N ALA A 2 -4.41 20.99 -0.58
CA ALA A 2 -3.02 21.32 -0.23
C ALA A 2 -2.10 20.10 -0.32
N LEU A 3 -1.09 20.10 -1.19
CA LEU A 3 -0.08 19.06 -1.25
C LEU A 3 1.03 19.33 -0.25
N PHE A 4 1.29 18.39 0.65
CA PHE A 4 2.45 18.42 1.53
C PHE A 4 3.64 17.71 0.89
N ILE A 5 4.78 18.41 0.82
CA ILE A 5 6.07 17.88 0.36
C ILE A 5 7.04 17.84 1.55
N PRO A 6 7.54 16.67 1.97
CA PRO A 6 8.54 16.58 3.02
C PRO A 6 9.82 17.35 2.68
N GLY A 7 10.45 17.99 3.67
CA GLY A 7 11.65 18.82 3.47
C GLY A 7 12.91 18.07 3.03
N HIS A 8 12.97 16.75 3.22
CA HIS A 8 14.18 15.95 3.00
C HIS A 8 13.98 14.82 1.98
N LEU A 9 13.62 15.18 0.74
CA LEU A 9 13.45 14.22 -0.35
C LEU A 9 14.71 14.08 -1.22
N LYS A 10 14.99 12.85 -1.69
CA LYS A 10 15.96 12.60 -2.77
C LYS A 10 15.54 13.36 -4.04
N LYS A 11 16.51 13.85 -4.83
CA LYS A 11 16.28 14.68 -6.04
C LYS A 11 15.18 14.14 -6.97
N PHE A 12 15.21 12.84 -7.29
CA PHE A 12 14.21 12.25 -8.20
C PHE A 12 12.79 12.23 -7.60
N LYS A 13 12.66 12.03 -6.28
CA LYS A 13 11.36 12.11 -5.60
C LYS A 13 10.87 13.55 -5.58
N LEU A 14 11.74 14.49 -5.21
CA LEU A 14 11.39 15.90 -5.19
C LEU A 14 10.88 16.37 -6.57
N ALA A 15 11.55 15.99 -7.66
CA ALA A 15 11.13 16.33 -9.01
C ALA A 15 9.70 15.86 -9.34
N LEU A 16 9.31 14.66 -8.89
CA LEU A 16 7.93 14.19 -9.03
C LEU A 16 6.94 15.03 -8.22
N PHE A 17 7.25 15.27 -6.94
CA PHE A 17 6.39 16.08 -6.07
C PHE A 17 6.19 17.51 -6.61
N GLU A 18 7.23 18.12 -7.20
CA GLU A 18 7.11 19.45 -7.82
C GLU A 18 6.19 19.43 -9.04
N ARG A 19 6.23 18.39 -9.89
CA ARG A 19 5.32 18.27 -11.05
C ARG A 19 3.87 18.12 -10.61
N ILE A 20 3.60 17.25 -9.64
CA ILE A 20 2.25 17.12 -9.04
C ILE A 20 1.82 18.45 -8.40
N GLY A 21 2.73 19.10 -7.69
CA GLY A 21 2.49 20.40 -7.06
C GLY A 21 2.16 21.51 -8.07
N ALA A 22 2.78 21.49 -9.26
CA ALA A 22 2.49 22.43 -10.33
C ALA A 22 1.06 22.27 -10.85
N THR A 23 0.61 21.02 -11.09
CA THR A 23 -0.78 20.73 -11.46
C THR A 23 -1.76 21.19 -10.40
N ILE A 24 -1.47 20.92 -9.12
CA ILE A 24 -2.34 21.33 -8.01
C ILE A 24 -2.45 22.86 -7.93
N ARG A 25 -1.34 23.59 -8.10
CA ARG A 25 -1.36 25.06 -8.12
C ARG A 25 -2.14 25.61 -9.32
N ALA A 26 -1.98 25.02 -10.50
CA ALA A 26 -2.72 25.41 -11.69
C ALA A 26 -4.25 25.25 -11.51
N ALA A 27 -4.67 24.29 -10.70
CA ALA A 27 -6.07 24.09 -10.30
C ALA A 27 -6.52 24.94 -9.09
N GLY A 28 -5.74 25.96 -8.68
CA GLY A 28 -6.05 26.83 -7.54
C GLY A 28 -5.75 26.22 -6.15
N GLY A 29 -5.05 25.09 -6.11
CA GLY A 29 -4.57 24.47 -4.88
C GLY A 29 -3.26 25.10 -4.36
N GLN A 30 -2.79 24.59 -3.23
CA GLN A 30 -1.57 25.04 -2.57
C GLN A 30 -0.56 23.91 -2.36
N VAL A 31 0.70 24.27 -2.17
CA VAL A 31 1.79 23.33 -1.89
C VAL A 31 2.54 23.83 -0.67
N ILE A 32 2.68 22.97 0.34
CA ILE A 32 3.37 23.24 1.60
C ILE A 32 4.62 22.37 1.65
N LYS A 33 5.79 22.96 1.83
CA LYS A 33 7.09 22.25 1.80
C LYS A 33 7.74 22.26 3.18
N GLY A 34 7.84 21.11 3.81
CA GLY A 34 8.53 20.93 5.11
C GLY A 34 7.90 21.64 6.31
N ASP A 35 6.86 22.46 6.10
CA ASP A 35 6.22 23.24 7.16
C ASP A 35 4.99 22.52 7.72
N PHE A 36 5.20 21.79 8.81
CA PHE A 36 4.15 21.07 9.52
C PHE A 36 3.16 22.01 10.22
N GLY A 37 3.62 23.20 10.65
CA GLY A 37 2.78 24.21 11.28
C GLY A 37 1.77 24.79 10.29
N ALA A 38 2.23 25.15 9.09
CA ALA A 38 1.35 25.60 8.01
C ALA A 38 0.35 24.51 7.59
N LEU A 39 0.76 23.25 7.56
CA LEU A 39 -0.15 22.13 7.27
C LEU A 39 -1.22 21.97 8.36
N ALA A 40 -0.83 22.08 9.64
CA ALA A 40 -1.74 22.00 10.77
C ALA A 40 -2.75 23.16 10.79
N ALA A 41 -2.31 24.36 10.39
CA ALA A 41 -3.12 25.58 10.34
C ALA A 41 -4.08 25.65 9.15
N LEU A 42 -4.08 24.66 8.24
CA LEU A 42 -4.97 24.66 7.08
C LEU A 42 -6.45 24.73 7.48
N PRO A 43 -7.25 25.65 6.89
CA PRO A 43 -8.70 25.71 7.09
C PRO A 43 -9.38 24.37 6.80
N ALA A 44 -10.46 24.07 7.51
CA ALA A 44 -11.20 22.80 7.34
C ALA A 44 -11.76 22.59 5.91
N SER A 45 -12.00 23.69 5.17
CA SER A 45 -12.42 23.66 3.76
C SER A 45 -11.32 23.18 2.80
N ILE A 46 -10.05 23.16 3.24
CA ILE A 46 -8.92 22.69 2.44
C ILE A 46 -8.57 21.26 2.84
N VAL A 47 -8.72 20.35 1.87
CA VAL A 47 -8.32 18.94 1.98
C VAL A 47 -6.79 18.82 1.86
N PRO A 48 -6.07 18.36 2.91
CA PRO A 48 -4.65 18.07 2.84
C PRO A 48 -4.39 16.77 2.08
N ILE A 49 -3.31 16.75 1.29
CA ILE A 49 -2.80 15.59 0.56
C ILE A 49 -1.43 15.27 1.14
N VAL A 50 -1.30 14.09 1.74
CA VAL A 50 -0.14 13.69 2.55
C VAL A 50 0.36 12.30 2.20
N GLY A 51 1.67 12.08 2.38
CA GLY A 51 2.31 10.77 2.21
C GLY A 51 2.70 10.12 3.54
N CYS A 52 3.49 9.05 3.45
CA CYS A 52 4.02 8.32 4.60
C CYS A 52 5.18 9.09 5.27
N THR A 53 4.85 10.04 6.14
CA THR A 53 5.82 10.83 6.93
C THR A 53 5.46 10.68 8.41
N PRO A 54 6.31 10.02 9.24
CA PRO A 54 6.05 9.77 10.66
C PRO A 54 5.50 10.96 11.45
N GLU A 55 6.06 12.14 11.20
CA GLU A 55 5.73 13.40 11.86
C GLU A 55 4.28 13.86 11.56
N LEU A 56 3.64 13.32 10.52
CA LEU A 56 2.24 13.59 10.20
C LEU A 56 1.25 12.72 10.98
N ALA A 57 1.70 11.66 11.67
CA ALA A 57 0.79 10.74 12.36
C ALA A 57 -0.17 11.45 13.34
N PRO A 58 0.27 12.39 14.20
CA PRO A 58 -0.65 13.11 15.09
C PRO A 58 -1.70 13.95 14.35
N LEU A 59 -1.31 14.58 13.24
CA LEU A 59 -2.25 15.37 12.42
C LEU A 59 -3.29 14.48 11.76
N ILE A 60 -2.87 13.35 11.19
CA ILE A 60 -3.77 12.41 10.52
C ILE A 60 -4.75 11.78 11.53
N GLU A 61 -4.29 11.43 12.74
CA GLU A 61 -5.18 10.94 13.80
C GLU A 61 -6.18 12.01 14.25
N GLY A 62 -5.75 13.27 14.38
CA GLY A 62 -6.67 14.40 14.63
C GLY A 62 -7.71 14.59 13.52
N TRP A 63 -7.31 14.43 12.25
CA TRP A 63 -8.25 14.50 11.12
C TRP A 63 -9.24 13.34 11.11
N LYS A 64 -8.79 12.13 11.42
CA LYS A 64 -9.66 10.96 11.58
C LYS A 64 -10.68 11.16 12.71
N ALA A 65 -10.22 11.61 13.88
CA ALA A 65 -11.08 11.84 15.04
C ALA A 65 -12.13 12.94 14.81
N SER A 66 -11.80 13.97 14.04
CA SER A 66 -12.71 15.08 13.71
C SER A 66 -13.58 14.83 12.46
N GLY A 67 -13.39 13.72 11.75
CA GLY A 67 -14.06 13.47 10.46
C GLY A 67 -13.59 14.38 9.33
N ARG A 68 -12.46 15.10 9.50
CA ARG A 68 -11.90 15.96 8.46
C ARG A 68 -11.44 15.10 7.28
N ARG A 69 -11.86 15.48 6.08
CA ARG A 69 -11.38 14.85 4.83
C ARG A 69 -9.89 15.15 4.63
N TRP A 70 -9.15 14.11 4.29
CA TRP A 70 -7.74 14.17 3.90
C TRP A 70 -7.49 13.13 2.80
N ILE A 71 -6.38 13.28 2.08
CA ILE A 71 -5.98 12.33 1.05
C ILE A 71 -4.62 11.75 1.41
N TYR A 72 -4.55 10.43 1.45
CA TYR A 72 -3.29 9.71 1.46
C TYR A 72 -2.85 9.40 0.04
N TRP A 73 -1.57 9.54 -0.23
CA TRP A 73 -0.97 8.99 -1.44
C TRP A 73 0.34 8.27 -1.14
N ASP A 74 0.58 7.19 -1.88
CA ASP A 74 1.75 6.33 -1.73
C ASP A 74 1.92 5.48 -3.00
N ARG A 75 2.88 4.55 -3.01
CA ARG A 75 3.09 3.63 -4.14
C ARG A 75 1.82 2.83 -4.43
N GLY A 76 1.50 2.73 -5.71
CA GLY A 76 0.37 1.95 -6.23
C GLY A 76 0.46 0.47 -5.85
N TYR A 77 -0.63 -0.25 -6.06
CA TYR A 77 -0.79 -1.68 -5.78
C TYR A 77 -0.18 -2.59 -6.85
N ALA A 78 -0.19 -2.14 -8.10
CA ALA A 78 0.49 -2.75 -9.24
C ALA A 78 1.30 -1.69 -10.02
N ARG A 79 2.17 -2.11 -10.95
CA ARG A 79 2.98 -1.20 -11.79
C ARG A 79 3.87 -0.24 -10.98
N ARG A 80 4.40 -0.69 -9.84
CA ARG A 80 5.49 -0.01 -9.12
C ARG A 80 6.80 -0.14 -9.90
N VAL A 81 7.81 0.69 -9.59
CA VAL A 81 9.14 0.61 -10.25
C VAL A 81 10.22 -0.05 -9.40
N PHE A 82 9.91 -0.44 -8.17
CA PHE A 82 10.83 -1.15 -7.28
C PHE A 82 10.05 -1.95 -6.25
N ALA A 83 10.73 -2.89 -5.59
CA ALA A 83 10.17 -3.76 -4.53
C ALA A 83 8.81 -4.34 -4.95
N THR A 84 8.80 -4.97 -6.12
CA THR A 84 7.64 -5.61 -6.74
C THR A 84 8.12 -6.77 -7.59
N ASP A 85 7.34 -7.84 -7.60
CA ASP A 85 7.46 -8.96 -8.54
C ASP A 85 6.47 -8.83 -9.70
N LEU A 86 5.42 -8.02 -9.52
CA LEU A 86 4.51 -7.66 -10.61
C LEU A 86 5.23 -6.80 -11.68
N PRO A 87 4.71 -6.77 -12.92
CA PRO A 87 5.22 -5.91 -13.99
C PRO A 87 5.44 -4.47 -13.52
N VAL A 88 6.57 -3.88 -13.93
CA VAL A 88 6.91 -2.52 -13.55
C VAL A 88 6.17 -1.48 -14.41
N GLY A 89 5.96 -0.30 -13.85
CA GLY A 89 5.40 0.85 -14.58
C GLY A 89 6.49 1.75 -15.20
N ALA A 90 6.10 2.65 -16.08
CA ALA A 90 6.97 3.71 -16.60
C ALA A 90 6.96 4.96 -15.68
N ASN A 91 7.93 5.86 -15.84
CA ASN A 91 7.92 7.21 -15.25
C ASN A 91 7.63 7.25 -13.73
N GLY A 92 8.25 6.35 -12.95
CA GLY A 92 8.05 6.28 -11.51
C GLY A 92 6.92 5.35 -11.06
N GLY A 93 6.12 4.83 -12.00
CA GLY A 93 5.07 3.86 -11.78
C GLY A 93 3.76 4.49 -11.30
N PHE A 94 2.88 3.66 -10.77
CA PHE A 94 1.57 4.09 -10.27
C PHE A 94 1.63 4.51 -8.80
N TYR A 95 0.71 5.38 -8.41
CA TYR A 95 0.51 5.86 -7.05
C TYR A 95 -0.94 5.63 -6.64
N ARG A 96 -1.15 5.07 -5.44
CA ARG A 96 -2.49 4.94 -4.88
C ARG A 96 -2.93 6.25 -4.25
N TRP A 97 -4.22 6.54 -4.33
CA TRP A 97 -4.83 7.73 -3.76
C TRP A 97 -6.10 7.34 -3.00
N HIS A 98 -6.18 7.72 -1.73
CA HIS A 98 -7.28 7.33 -0.87
C HIS A 98 -7.76 8.50 -0.02
N VAL A 99 -9.07 8.74 -0.05
CA VAL A 99 -9.72 9.75 0.79
C VAL A 99 -9.99 9.13 2.16
N GLY A 100 -9.47 9.74 3.22
CA GLY A 100 -9.78 9.36 4.60
C GLY A 100 -9.13 8.05 5.08
N SER A 101 -8.32 7.38 4.27
CA SER A 101 -7.68 6.12 4.61
C SER A 101 -6.29 5.97 4.00
N PHE A 102 -5.47 5.10 4.58
CA PHE A 102 -4.13 4.79 4.03
C PHE A 102 -4.19 3.84 2.82
N GLN A 103 -5.26 3.05 2.72
CA GLN A 103 -5.43 2.00 1.73
C GLN A 103 -6.90 1.87 1.32
N MET A 104 -7.16 1.07 0.29
CA MET A 104 -8.50 0.78 -0.17
C MET A 104 -9.31 0.08 0.94
N ARG A 105 -10.50 0.59 1.26
CA ARG A 105 -11.36 0.07 2.32
C ARG A 105 -12.65 -0.59 1.83
N ALA A 106 -12.96 -0.48 0.53
CA ALA A 106 -14.16 -1.04 -0.06
C ALA A 106 -13.92 -1.46 -1.51
N VAL A 107 -14.62 -2.51 -1.95
CA VAL A 107 -14.67 -2.91 -3.36
C VAL A 107 -15.77 -2.09 -4.04
N ARG A 108 -15.38 -1.22 -4.97
CA ARG A 108 -16.32 -0.42 -5.77
C ARG A 108 -16.83 -1.24 -6.96
N PRO A 109 -18.11 -1.12 -7.36
CA PRO A 109 -18.63 -1.73 -8.57
C PRO A 109 -18.13 -0.95 -9.79
N VAL A 110 -16.93 -1.30 -10.27
CA VAL A 110 -16.28 -0.65 -11.41
C VAL A 110 -15.97 -1.66 -12.51
N LEU A 111 -15.79 -1.15 -13.73
CA LEU A 111 -15.41 -1.96 -14.88
C LEU A 111 -14.01 -2.58 -14.69
N ASP A 112 -13.70 -3.60 -15.49
CA ASP A 112 -12.41 -4.30 -15.47
C ASP A 112 -11.38 -3.70 -16.45
N ASP A 113 -11.77 -2.68 -17.21
CA ASP A 113 -10.96 -1.99 -18.22
C ASP A 113 -9.60 -1.55 -17.70
N ARG A 114 -9.55 -0.91 -16.53
CA ARG A 114 -8.30 -0.46 -15.91
C ARG A 114 -7.43 -1.62 -15.46
N TRP A 115 -8.01 -2.70 -14.92
CA TRP A 115 -7.22 -3.87 -14.54
C TRP A 115 -6.62 -4.56 -15.77
N ARG A 116 -7.41 -4.74 -16.84
CA ARG A 116 -6.91 -5.29 -18.11
C ARG A 116 -5.79 -4.44 -18.70
N ALA A 117 -5.91 -3.11 -18.66
CA ALA A 117 -4.87 -2.19 -19.13
C ALA A 117 -3.57 -2.25 -18.31
N LEU A 118 -3.61 -2.79 -17.09
CA LEU A 118 -2.40 -3.04 -16.30
C LEU A 118 -1.66 -4.29 -16.77
N GLU A 119 -2.23 -5.17 -17.60
CA GLU A 119 -1.59 -6.40 -18.10
C GLU A 119 -0.83 -7.17 -17.00
N VAL A 120 -1.48 -7.35 -15.85
CA VAL A 120 -0.93 -8.12 -14.73
C VAL A 120 -1.64 -9.46 -14.66
N ASP A 121 -0.85 -10.53 -14.78
CA ASP A 121 -1.36 -11.88 -14.63
C ASP A 121 -1.84 -12.16 -13.20
N VAL A 122 -3.02 -12.78 -13.09
CA VAL A 122 -3.60 -13.22 -11.82
C VAL A 122 -3.41 -14.71 -11.72
N TRP A 123 -2.57 -15.15 -10.78
CA TRP A 123 -2.27 -16.58 -10.63
C TRP A 123 -3.41 -17.29 -9.90
N PRO A 124 -3.69 -18.57 -10.21
CA PRO A 124 -4.68 -19.35 -9.48
C PRO A 124 -4.33 -19.46 -8.00
N TRP A 125 -5.34 -19.60 -7.15
CA TRP A 125 -5.14 -19.79 -5.71
C TRP A 125 -4.31 -21.06 -5.42
N GLN A 126 -3.22 -20.90 -4.67
CA GLN A 126 -2.46 -21.98 -4.05
C GLN A 126 -3.24 -22.51 -2.84
N ARG A 127 -3.56 -23.80 -2.88
CA ARG A 127 -4.30 -24.50 -1.82
C ARG A 127 -3.45 -25.54 -1.09
N SER A 128 -2.25 -25.79 -1.60
CA SER A 128 -1.30 -26.78 -1.08
C SER A 128 0.01 -26.08 -0.75
N GLY A 129 0.24 -25.84 0.54
CA GLY A 129 1.45 -25.23 1.05
C GLY A 129 1.63 -25.53 2.52
N ARG A 130 2.87 -25.46 3.01
CA ARG A 130 3.19 -25.82 4.40
C ARG A 130 3.68 -24.62 5.20
N HIS A 131 4.66 -23.87 4.70
CA HIS A 131 5.24 -22.77 5.47
C HIS A 131 4.39 -21.50 5.39
N ILE A 132 4.54 -20.64 6.39
CA ILE A 132 3.89 -19.33 6.45
C ILE A 132 4.96 -18.27 6.21
N VAL A 133 4.71 -17.37 5.26
CA VAL A 133 5.60 -16.23 5.01
C VAL A 133 5.16 -15.08 5.90
N VAL A 134 6.02 -14.64 6.82
CA VAL A 134 5.77 -13.47 7.67
C VAL A 134 6.51 -12.27 7.07
N ALA A 135 5.76 -11.37 6.43
CA ALA A 135 6.31 -10.17 5.82
C ALA A 135 6.37 -9.03 6.84
N GLU A 136 7.58 -8.70 7.29
CA GLU A 136 7.79 -7.73 8.36
C GLU A 136 7.51 -6.29 7.93
N PRO A 137 6.79 -5.50 8.77
CA PRO A 137 6.70 -4.06 8.57
C PRO A 137 8.05 -3.39 8.84
N SER A 138 8.43 -2.42 8.01
CA SER A 138 9.62 -1.60 8.30
C SER A 138 9.44 -0.78 9.56
N GLU A 139 10.54 -0.44 10.21
CA GLU A 139 10.56 0.46 11.38
C GLU A 139 9.76 1.75 11.16
N THR A 140 9.95 2.45 10.03
CA THR A 140 9.16 3.67 9.71
C THR A 140 7.66 3.40 9.69
N TYR A 141 7.25 2.25 9.16
CA TYR A 141 5.84 1.84 9.11
C TYR A 141 5.34 1.49 10.51
N GLN A 142 6.15 0.79 11.32
CA GLN A 142 5.79 0.45 12.69
C GLN A 142 5.55 1.71 13.53
N ARG A 143 6.47 2.69 13.48
CA ARG A 143 6.33 3.98 14.18
C ARG A 143 5.14 4.79 13.68
N PHE A 144 4.93 4.85 12.37
CA PHE A 144 3.81 5.58 11.78
C PHE A 144 2.44 5.01 12.19
N HIS A 145 2.36 3.69 12.43
CA HIS A 145 1.13 3.01 12.83
C HIS A 145 1.06 2.67 14.33
N GLY A 146 2.09 2.97 15.12
CA GLY A 146 2.15 2.62 16.54
C GLY A 146 2.11 1.10 16.82
N ILE A 147 2.77 0.30 15.97
CA ILE A 147 2.77 -1.17 16.05
C ILE A 147 4.15 -1.77 16.31
N GLU A 148 5.06 -1.05 16.95
CA GLU A 148 6.40 -1.52 17.29
C GLU A 148 6.37 -2.89 17.97
N GLY A 149 7.27 -3.79 17.55
CA GLY A 149 7.32 -5.18 18.02
C GLY A 149 6.27 -6.10 17.39
N TRP A 150 5.58 -5.67 16.33
CA TRP A 150 4.56 -6.45 15.65
C TRP A 150 5.04 -7.85 15.23
N THR A 151 6.24 -7.95 14.65
CA THR A 151 6.77 -9.24 14.16
C THR A 151 6.92 -10.24 15.30
N MET A 152 7.56 -9.85 16.40
CA MET A 152 7.79 -10.73 17.55
C MET A 152 6.46 -11.25 18.13
N ARG A 153 5.48 -10.37 18.32
CA ARG A 153 4.15 -10.76 18.81
C ARG A 153 3.44 -11.71 17.84
N THR A 154 3.54 -11.45 16.55
CA THR A 154 2.91 -12.27 15.50
C THR A 154 3.55 -13.65 15.41
N VAL A 155 4.89 -13.75 15.41
CA VAL A 155 5.62 -15.01 15.39
C VAL A 155 5.30 -15.85 16.63
N LYS A 156 5.31 -15.23 17.82
CA LYS A 156 4.91 -15.92 19.05
C LYS A 156 3.50 -16.48 18.92
N ARG A 157 2.54 -15.67 18.46
CA ARG A 157 1.15 -16.11 18.31
C ARG A 157 0.98 -17.21 17.27
N LEU A 158 1.73 -17.17 16.16
CA LEU A 158 1.72 -18.22 15.15
C LEU A 158 2.23 -19.55 15.72
N ASN A 159 3.32 -19.54 16.49
CA ASN A 159 3.83 -20.75 17.15
C ASN A 159 2.86 -21.37 18.16
N GLU A 160 1.91 -20.59 18.70
CA GLU A 160 0.84 -21.10 19.57
C GLU A 160 -0.33 -21.72 18.78
N LEU A 161 -0.50 -21.34 17.51
CA LEU A 161 -1.67 -21.66 16.69
C LEU A 161 -1.42 -22.77 15.67
N THR A 162 -0.17 -23.03 15.32
CA THR A 162 0.19 -23.96 14.25
C THR A 162 1.60 -24.51 14.39
N ASP A 163 1.85 -25.69 13.82
CA ASP A 163 3.17 -26.32 13.69
C ASP A 163 3.85 -26.02 12.35
N ARG A 164 3.23 -25.18 11.51
CA ARG A 164 3.73 -24.81 10.19
C ARG A 164 5.06 -24.03 10.31
N PRO A 165 6.07 -24.36 9.48
CA PRO A 165 7.32 -23.61 9.47
C PRO A 165 7.10 -22.14 9.13
N LEU A 166 7.84 -21.24 9.79
CA LEU A 166 7.76 -19.79 9.53
C LEU A 166 8.95 -19.34 8.68
N SER A 167 8.68 -18.57 7.63
CA SER A 167 9.70 -17.90 6.81
C SER A 167 9.57 -16.39 7.01
N ILE A 168 10.56 -15.80 7.68
CA ILE A 168 10.56 -14.37 7.97
C ILE A 168 11.15 -13.60 6.79
N ARG A 169 10.38 -12.68 6.21
CA ARG A 169 10.79 -11.81 5.10
C ARG A 169 10.96 -10.38 5.60
N ASN A 170 12.21 -9.93 5.71
CA ASN A 170 12.55 -8.55 6.07
C ASN A 170 12.80 -7.67 4.83
N LYS A 171 12.86 -6.34 5.00
CA LYS A 171 13.13 -5.40 3.89
C LYS A 171 14.57 -5.43 3.37
N GLU A 172 15.53 -5.94 4.12
CA GLU A 172 16.92 -6.07 3.66
C GLU A 172 17.06 -7.17 2.62
N MET A 173 16.36 -8.28 2.81
CA MET A 173 16.25 -9.37 1.84
C MET A 173 15.61 -8.91 0.52
N GLN A 174 14.79 -7.85 0.54
CA GLN A 174 14.18 -7.24 -0.66
C GLN A 174 15.13 -6.29 -1.39
N ARG A 175 16.11 -5.70 -0.70
CA ARG A 175 17.02 -4.73 -1.31
C ARG A 175 18.00 -5.48 -2.20
N GLN A 176 18.16 -5.00 -3.43
CA GLN A 176 19.29 -5.37 -4.28
C GLN A 176 20.55 -5.00 -3.51
N VAL A 177 21.32 -5.99 -3.05
CA VAL A 177 22.73 -5.76 -2.78
C VAL A 177 23.39 -5.55 -4.13
N ALA A 178 24.23 -4.54 -4.29
CA ALA A 178 24.86 -4.26 -5.57
C ALA A 178 25.51 -5.55 -6.13
N GLY A 179 25.02 -6.05 -7.27
CA GLY A 179 25.50 -7.28 -7.91
C GLY A 179 24.77 -8.58 -7.54
N GLN A 180 23.87 -8.60 -6.55
CA GLN A 180 23.03 -9.75 -6.22
C GLN A 180 21.56 -9.34 -6.24
N GLY A 181 20.76 -9.96 -7.11
CA GLY A 181 19.31 -9.74 -7.13
C GLY A 181 18.73 -10.00 -5.75
N GLY A 182 17.99 -9.03 -5.19
CA GLY A 182 17.29 -9.24 -3.92
C GLY A 182 16.28 -10.38 -4.04
N ARG A 183 16.02 -11.08 -2.93
CA ARG A 183 15.12 -12.24 -2.85
C ARG A 183 13.70 -11.83 -3.25
N LYS A 184 13.20 -12.46 -4.31
CA LYS A 184 11.90 -12.13 -4.91
C LYS A 184 10.77 -12.64 -4.03
N LEU A 185 9.60 -11.99 -4.10
CA LEU A 185 8.46 -12.38 -3.27
C LEU A 185 7.92 -13.75 -3.71
N HIS A 186 7.78 -14.01 -5.01
CA HIS A 186 7.27 -15.28 -5.53
C HIS A 186 8.11 -16.49 -5.10
N GLU A 187 9.40 -16.31 -4.84
CA GLU A 187 10.28 -17.35 -4.29
C GLU A 187 9.86 -17.75 -2.87
N ASP A 188 9.48 -16.78 -2.03
CA ASP A 188 8.97 -17.04 -0.68
C ASP A 188 7.58 -17.66 -0.72
N LEU A 189 6.77 -17.27 -1.69
CA LEU A 189 5.39 -17.75 -1.82
C LEU A 189 5.31 -19.17 -2.40
N LYS A 190 6.39 -19.72 -2.98
CA LYS A 190 6.38 -21.06 -3.58
C LYS A 190 6.12 -22.12 -2.53
N GLY A 191 4.91 -22.69 -2.51
CA GLY A 191 4.50 -23.69 -1.53
C GLY A 191 4.15 -23.11 -0.16
N ALA A 192 3.89 -21.79 -0.10
CA ALA A 192 3.44 -21.14 1.11
C ALA A 192 1.96 -21.48 1.37
N HIS A 193 1.64 -21.78 2.63
CA HIS A 193 0.27 -21.89 3.13
C HIS A 193 -0.45 -20.55 3.03
N CYS A 194 0.19 -19.49 3.49
CA CYS A 194 -0.29 -18.12 3.39
C CYS A 194 0.85 -17.11 3.63
N LEU A 195 0.56 -15.83 3.36
CA LEU A 195 1.38 -14.70 3.80
C LEU A 195 0.70 -13.94 4.94
N VAL A 196 1.43 -13.68 6.01
CA VAL A 196 1.01 -12.88 7.17
C VAL A 196 1.76 -11.54 7.17
N THR A 197 1.05 -10.42 7.23
CA THR A 197 1.65 -9.08 7.37
C THR A 197 0.66 -8.11 8.01
N HIS A 198 1.08 -6.93 8.43
CA HIS A 198 0.13 -5.92 8.93
C HIS A 198 -0.68 -5.29 7.78
N GLY A 199 -0.04 -4.47 6.95
CA GLY A 199 -0.70 -3.78 5.82
C GLY A 199 0.26 -3.55 4.66
N SER A 200 1.19 -4.48 4.41
CA SER A 200 2.18 -4.34 3.34
C SER A 200 1.56 -4.56 1.95
N ASN A 201 2.08 -3.86 0.94
CA ASN A 201 1.78 -4.17 -0.47
C ASN A 201 2.17 -5.61 -0.84
N ALA A 202 3.06 -6.25 -0.09
CA ALA A 202 3.38 -7.66 -0.26
C ALA A 202 2.14 -8.56 -0.11
N ALA A 203 1.15 -8.19 0.70
CA ALA A 203 -0.10 -8.95 0.79
C ALA A 203 -0.96 -8.80 -0.47
N VAL A 204 -0.97 -7.61 -1.09
CA VAL A 204 -1.68 -7.37 -2.34
C VAL A 204 -1.03 -8.17 -3.47
N GLU A 205 0.30 -8.14 -3.56
CA GLU A 205 1.06 -8.95 -4.52
C GLU A 205 0.87 -10.46 -4.29
N ALA A 206 0.92 -10.92 -3.04
CA ALA A 206 0.70 -12.32 -2.71
C ALA A 206 -0.71 -12.78 -3.11
N ALA A 207 -1.73 -11.97 -2.81
CA ALA A 207 -3.09 -12.24 -3.24
C ALA A 207 -3.22 -12.24 -4.76
N ILE A 208 -2.50 -11.40 -5.52
CA ILE A 208 -2.48 -11.45 -7.01
C ILE A 208 -1.79 -12.73 -7.50
N MET A 209 -0.68 -13.12 -6.88
CA MET A 209 0.09 -14.34 -7.15
C MET A 209 -0.54 -15.62 -6.56
N GLY A 210 -1.78 -15.54 -6.08
CA GLY A 210 -2.53 -16.71 -5.64
C GLY A 210 -2.11 -17.26 -4.29
N CYS A 211 -1.33 -16.56 -3.48
CA CYS A 211 -1.09 -16.94 -2.09
C CYS A 211 -2.13 -16.25 -1.18
N PRO A 212 -2.92 -16.98 -0.38
CA PRO A 212 -3.89 -16.38 0.51
C PRO A 212 -3.18 -15.60 1.62
N VAL A 213 -3.86 -14.60 2.19
CA VAL A 213 -3.22 -13.66 3.11
C VAL A 213 -3.98 -13.44 4.41
N PHE A 214 -3.20 -13.19 5.47
CA PHE A 214 -3.65 -12.78 6.79
C PHE A 214 -3.13 -11.38 7.09
N VAL A 215 -4.03 -10.43 7.28
CA VAL A 215 -3.69 -9.00 7.32
C VAL A 215 -4.47 -8.22 8.37
N HIS A 216 -3.93 -7.07 8.79
CA HIS A 216 -4.71 -6.11 9.56
C HIS A 216 -5.92 -5.62 8.75
N GLN A 217 -7.01 -5.29 9.45
CA GLN A 217 -8.26 -4.83 8.86
C GLN A 217 -8.10 -3.60 7.97
N ASP A 218 -7.08 -2.75 8.19
CA ASP A 218 -6.80 -1.57 7.36
C ASP A 218 -5.97 -1.84 6.11
N SER A 219 -5.53 -3.08 5.88
CA SER A 219 -4.87 -3.49 4.63
C SER A 219 -5.86 -3.49 3.47
N ALA A 220 -5.43 -3.08 2.27
CA ALA A 220 -6.22 -3.25 1.05
C ALA A 220 -6.54 -4.73 0.76
N ALA A 221 -5.66 -5.64 1.21
CA ALA A 221 -5.86 -7.07 1.04
C ALA A 221 -6.84 -7.68 2.05
N SER A 222 -7.33 -6.91 3.05
CA SER A 222 -8.38 -7.39 3.97
C SER A 222 -9.70 -7.72 3.28
N LEU A 223 -9.92 -7.14 2.10
CA LEU A 223 -11.12 -7.34 1.29
C LEU A 223 -11.15 -8.70 0.59
N VAL A 224 -10.01 -9.40 0.51
CA VAL A 224 -9.88 -10.73 -0.10
C VAL A 224 -9.09 -11.71 0.76
N GLY A 225 -8.69 -11.28 1.96
CA GLY A 225 -7.87 -12.02 2.90
C GLY A 225 -8.52 -12.06 4.28
N ARG A 226 -7.92 -12.81 5.20
CA ARG A 226 -8.46 -12.97 6.56
C ARG A 226 -7.81 -11.97 7.52
N CYS A 227 -8.61 -11.40 8.43
CA CYS A 227 -8.08 -10.51 9.48
C CYS A 227 -7.90 -11.15 10.86
N ASP A 228 -8.51 -12.31 11.06
CA ASP A 228 -8.39 -13.08 12.29
C ASP A 228 -7.24 -14.10 12.17
N LEU A 229 -6.14 -13.84 12.87
CA LEU A 229 -4.98 -14.71 12.92
C LEU A 229 -5.27 -16.04 13.63
N ALA A 230 -6.26 -16.11 14.53
CA ALA A 230 -6.59 -17.34 15.25
C ALA A 230 -7.07 -18.47 14.32
N ARG A 231 -7.53 -18.11 13.11
CA ARG A 231 -7.96 -19.04 12.06
C ARG A 231 -6.87 -19.24 11.00
N ILE A 232 -5.60 -19.27 11.40
CA ILE A 232 -4.45 -19.41 10.48
C ILE A 232 -4.55 -20.63 9.56
N GLU A 233 -5.20 -21.69 10.02
CA GLU A 233 -5.42 -22.93 9.27
C GLU A 233 -6.57 -22.85 8.24
N GLU A 234 -7.32 -21.75 8.21
CA GLU A 234 -8.51 -21.60 7.37
C GLU A 234 -8.42 -20.35 6.46
N PRO A 235 -7.48 -20.29 5.49
CA PRO A 235 -7.37 -19.15 4.61
C PRO A 235 -8.63 -18.92 3.76
N LEU A 236 -8.80 -17.69 3.26
CA LEU A 236 -9.89 -17.33 2.35
C LEU A 236 -9.42 -17.42 0.90
N TYR A 237 -10.35 -17.82 0.02
CA TYR A 237 -10.11 -17.97 -1.43
C TYR A 237 -11.26 -17.38 -2.26
N PRO A 238 -11.62 -16.10 -2.06
CA PRO A 238 -12.74 -15.48 -2.78
C PRO A 238 -12.40 -15.27 -4.27
N ASP A 239 -13.42 -14.92 -5.05
CA ASP A 239 -13.18 -14.25 -6.32
C ASP A 239 -12.46 -12.91 -6.06
N ARG A 240 -11.36 -12.70 -6.79
CA ARG A 240 -10.53 -11.50 -6.67
C ARG A 240 -10.88 -10.45 -7.71
N GLN A 241 -11.60 -10.79 -8.79
CA GLN A 241 -11.74 -9.88 -9.93
C GLN A 241 -12.38 -8.53 -9.56
N PRO A 242 -13.47 -8.46 -8.77
CA PRO A 242 -14.03 -7.17 -8.34
C PRO A 242 -13.03 -6.34 -7.52
N TRP A 243 -12.24 -6.99 -6.65
CA TRP A 243 -11.21 -6.33 -5.86
C TRP A 243 -10.07 -5.80 -6.72
N LEU A 244 -9.60 -6.57 -7.71
CA LEU A 244 -8.56 -6.16 -8.66
C LEU A 244 -9.00 -4.94 -9.48
N ASN A 245 -10.24 -4.93 -9.94
CA ASN A 245 -10.83 -3.79 -10.65
C ASN A 245 -10.84 -2.55 -9.75
N ALA A 246 -11.32 -2.69 -8.50
CA ALA A 246 -11.35 -1.58 -7.54
C ALA A 246 -9.94 -1.06 -7.20
N LEU A 247 -8.92 -1.92 -7.10
CA LEU A 247 -7.53 -1.51 -6.92
C LEU A 247 -7.04 -0.66 -8.11
N ALA A 248 -7.32 -1.10 -9.33
CA ALA A 248 -6.92 -0.41 -10.56
C ALA A 248 -7.56 0.98 -10.68
N TYR A 249 -8.80 1.15 -10.17
CA TYR A 249 -9.48 2.44 -10.06
C TYR A 249 -9.00 3.32 -8.90
N SER A 250 -8.10 2.80 -8.04
CA SER A 250 -7.58 3.51 -6.87
C SER A 250 -6.10 3.86 -6.99
N GLN A 251 -5.51 3.66 -8.17
CA GLN A 251 -4.14 4.00 -8.48
C GLN A 251 -4.00 4.67 -9.85
N PHE A 252 -3.04 5.57 -9.94
CA PHE A 252 -2.90 6.48 -11.07
C PHE A 252 -1.43 6.65 -11.42
N ASP A 253 -1.12 6.67 -12.70
CA ASP A 253 0.22 7.07 -13.17
C ASP A 253 0.36 8.60 -13.22
N GLU A 254 1.58 9.08 -13.45
CA GLU A 254 1.85 10.52 -13.49
C GLU A 254 0.98 11.29 -14.51
N ARG A 255 0.67 10.70 -15.67
CA ARG A 255 -0.15 11.36 -16.70
C ARG A 255 -1.55 11.62 -16.16
N GLU A 256 -2.12 10.64 -15.48
CA GLU A 256 -3.47 10.72 -14.90
C GLU A 256 -3.57 11.70 -13.72
N LEU A 257 -2.45 11.94 -13.03
CA LEU A 257 -2.36 12.98 -12.01
C LEU A 257 -2.37 14.38 -12.63
N VAL A 258 -1.83 14.53 -13.84
CA VAL A 258 -1.64 15.80 -14.54
C VAL A 258 -2.84 16.17 -15.41
N ASP A 259 -3.44 15.21 -16.12
CA ASP A 259 -4.54 15.43 -17.06
C ASP A 259 -5.94 15.51 -16.40
N GLY A 260 -5.99 15.31 -15.08
CA GLY A 260 -7.21 15.39 -14.27
C GLY A 260 -8.03 14.10 -14.17
N THR A 261 -7.58 12.99 -14.76
CA THR A 261 -8.22 11.67 -14.66
C THR A 261 -8.38 11.22 -13.21
N LEU A 262 -7.36 11.40 -12.38
CA LEU A 262 -7.43 11.16 -10.93
C LEU A 262 -8.67 11.82 -10.31
N TRP A 263 -8.86 13.11 -10.56
CA TRP A 263 -9.89 13.91 -9.89
C TRP A 263 -11.29 13.51 -10.33
N ARG A 264 -11.46 13.14 -11.60
CA ARG A 264 -12.73 12.61 -12.12
C ARG A 264 -13.11 11.27 -11.49
N LEU A 265 -12.12 10.46 -11.09
CA LEU A 265 -12.34 9.12 -10.52
C LEU A 265 -12.35 9.08 -8.98
N LEU A 266 -11.95 10.17 -8.32
CA LEU A 266 -12.03 10.37 -6.87
C LEU A 266 -13.30 11.14 -6.43
N ALA A 267 -13.96 11.85 -7.34
CA ALA A 267 -15.22 12.56 -7.11
C ALA A 267 -16.39 11.57 -6.92
#